data_AF-A0AAV2T4M8-F1
#
_entry.id   AF-A0AAV2T4M8-F1
#
_cell.length_a   1.000
_cell.length_b   1.000
_cell.length_c   1.000
_cell.angle_alpha   90.00
_cell.angle_beta   90.00
_cell.angle_gamma   90.00
#
_symmetry.space_group_name_H-M   'P 1'
#
loop_
_entity.id
_entity.type
_entity.pdbx_description
1 polymer ?
#
loop_
_entity_poly.entity_id
_entity_poly.type
_entity_poly.pdbx_seq_one_letter_code
_entity_poly.pdbx_strand_id
1 'polypeptide(L)'
;MKPTISTTENIGKIVMHNTSALEAFGSEKDIVYLSPDAEQPLLSVDKSVVYVVGCLVDEHLLKGKSLAEATRHGCKALRLPLQEYAATRHMQVVNPVLAINQVVEVLLGYIQMANNWEEVIHSAVPSRLFRAKS
;
A
#
# COMPACT_ATOMS: atom_id res chain seq x y z
N MET A 1 -11.22 2.84 26.96
CA MET A 1 -11.17 1.36 26.99
C MET A 1 -10.82 0.91 25.58
N LYS A 2 -9.63 0.33 25.35
CA LYS A 2 -9.29 -0.18 24.01
C LYS A 2 -10.10 -1.47 23.79
N PRO A 3 -10.79 -1.66 22.65
CA PRO A 3 -11.47 -2.91 22.39
C PRO A 3 -10.43 -4.03 22.38
N THR A 4 -10.61 -5.01 23.27
CA THR A 4 -9.97 -6.32 23.19
C THR A 4 -10.69 -7.10 22.10
N ILE A 5 -10.04 -7.29 20.95
CA ILE A 5 -10.56 -8.15 19.89
C ILE A 5 -10.23 -9.58 20.29
N SER A 6 -11.23 -10.28 20.83
CA SER A 6 -11.24 -11.73 20.94
C SER A 6 -12.08 -12.27 19.79
N THR A 7 -11.46 -12.71 18.70
CA THR A 7 -12.13 -13.61 17.75
C THR A 7 -11.11 -14.42 16.96
N THR A 8 -11.30 -15.73 17.01
CA THR A 8 -10.78 -16.75 16.10
C THR A 8 -11.27 -16.52 14.67
N GLU A 9 -10.62 -15.62 13.94
CA GLU A 9 -10.71 -15.54 12.48
C GLU A 9 -9.34 -15.88 11.90
N ASN A 10 -9.33 -16.59 10.79
CA ASN A 10 -8.12 -17.05 10.12
C ASN A 10 -7.35 -15.80 9.65
N ILE A 11 -6.33 -15.39 10.41
CA ILE A 11 -5.62 -14.09 10.34
C ILE A 11 -4.80 -13.91 9.04
N GLY A 12 -5.05 -14.73 8.01
CA GLY A 12 -4.16 -14.94 6.89
C GLY A 12 -2.96 -15.84 7.27
N LYS A 13 -2.25 -16.32 6.25
CA LYS A 13 -1.04 -17.12 6.44
C LYS A 13 0.16 -16.17 6.45
N ILE A 14 0.88 -16.09 7.57
CA ILE A 14 2.17 -15.41 7.64
C ILE A 14 3.27 -16.44 7.38
N VAL A 15 4.14 -16.15 6.41
CA VAL A 15 5.30 -16.99 6.07
C VAL A 15 6.54 -16.12 6.06
N MET A 16 7.60 -16.59 6.71
CA MET A 16 8.90 -15.94 6.69
C MET A 16 9.78 -16.60 5.63
N HIS A 17 10.39 -15.78 4.77
CA HIS A 17 11.36 -16.20 3.76
C HIS A 17 12.70 -15.53 4.07
N ASN A 18 13.81 -16.24 3.84
CA ASN A 18 15.17 -15.70 3.93
C ASN A 18 15.74 -15.27 2.56
N THR A 19 14.89 -15.25 1.54
CA THR A 19 15.18 -14.87 0.16
C THR A 19 14.38 -13.62 -0.24
N SER A 20 14.72 -13.03 -1.38
CA SER A 20 13.97 -11.90 -1.93
C SER A 20 12.54 -12.32 -2.35
N ALA A 21 11.62 -11.36 -2.48
CA ALA A 21 10.26 -11.63 -2.97
C ALA A 21 10.28 -12.27 -4.37
N LEU A 22 11.20 -11.85 -5.24
CA LEU A 22 11.39 -12.42 -6.57
C LEU A 22 11.81 -13.89 -6.50
N GLU A 23 12.75 -14.24 -5.63
CA GLU A 23 13.18 -15.62 -5.44
C GLU A 23 12.10 -16.49 -4.80
N ALA A 24 11.36 -15.95 -3.83
CA ALA A 24 10.34 -16.69 -3.09
C ALA A 24 9.08 -16.99 -3.92
N PHE A 25 8.68 -16.08 -4.81
CA PHE A 25 7.43 -16.19 -5.57
C PHE A 25 7.63 -16.39 -7.08
N GLY A 26 8.87 -16.29 -7.58
CA GLY A 26 9.29 -16.70 -8.92
C GLY A 26 8.69 -15.88 -10.06
N SER A 27 9.00 -16.32 -11.29
CA SER A 27 8.54 -15.72 -12.57
C SER A 27 7.09 -16.06 -12.94
N GLU A 28 6.43 -16.95 -12.19
CA GLU A 28 5.06 -17.38 -12.48
C GLU A 28 4.00 -16.37 -12.03
N LYS A 29 4.37 -15.42 -11.19
CA LYS A 29 3.48 -14.38 -10.69
C LYS A 29 4.00 -13.00 -11.04
N ASP A 30 3.08 -12.11 -11.38
CA ASP A 30 3.36 -10.69 -11.48
C ASP A 30 3.71 -10.15 -10.09
N ILE A 31 4.84 -9.43 -10.01
CA ILE A 31 5.31 -8.78 -8.78
C ILE A 31 5.20 -7.28 -8.96
N VAL A 32 4.49 -6.64 -8.03
CA VAL A 32 4.26 -5.19 -8.01
C VAL A 32 4.78 -4.62 -6.71
N TYR A 33 5.70 -3.66 -6.79
CA TYR A 33 6.19 -2.92 -5.64
C TYR A 33 5.26 -1.74 -5.35
N LEU A 34 4.81 -1.62 -4.09
CA LEU A 34 4.09 -0.44 -3.63
C LEU A 34 5.09 0.63 -3.21
N SER A 35 5.02 1.78 -3.87
CA SER A 35 5.91 2.91 -3.61
C SER A 35 5.12 4.21 -3.69
N PRO A 36 5.23 5.12 -2.70
CA PRO A 36 4.60 6.45 -2.79
C PRO A 36 5.19 7.31 -3.93
N ASP A 37 6.40 6.97 -4.39
CA ASP A 37 7.12 7.69 -5.45
C ASP A 37 6.79 7.16 -6.86
N ALA A 38 5.98 6.10 -6.98
CA ALA A 38 5.57 5.58 -8.29
C ALA A 38 4.64 6.55 -9.01
N GLU A 39 4.75 6.63 -10.33
CA GLU A 39 3.93 7.53 -11.15
C GLU A 39 2.46 7.06 -11.20
N GLN A 40 2.28 5.76 -11.47
CA GLN A 40 0.97 5.17 -11.75
C GLN A 40 0.26 4.69 -10.46
N PRO A 41 -1.05 4.94 -10.33
CA PRO A 41 -1.83 4.47 -9.19
C PRO A 41 -2.19 2.98 -9.32
N LEU A 42 -2.32 2.32 -8.18
CA LEU A 42 -2.98 1.02 -8.04
C LEU A 42 -4.49 1.22 -8.08
N LEU A 43 -5.11 0.94 -9.22
CA LEU A 43 -6.56 1.11 -9.41
C LEU A 43 -7.38 -0.14 -9.04
N SER A 44 -6.76 -1.32 -9.02
CA SER A 44 -7.39 -2.56 -8.59
C SER A 44 -6.38 -3.50 -7.94
N VAL A 45 -6.85 -4.28 -6.96
CA VAL A 45 -6.05 -5.32 -6.29
C VAL A 45 -6.42 -6.67 -6.90
N ASP A 46 -5.45 -7.32 -7.54
CA ASP A 46 -5.60 -8.65 -8.15
C ASP A 46 -5.03 -9.73 -7.22
N LYS A 47 -5.80 -10.80 -7.00
CA LYS A 47 -5.43 -11.91 -6.12
C LYS A 47 -4.30 -12.78 -6.68
N SER A 48 -4.00 -12.68 -7.98
CA SER A 48 -2.90 -13.38 -8.65
C SER A 48 -1.56 -12.65 -8.56
N VAL A 49 -1.57 -11.36 -8.18
CA VAL A 49 -0.38 -10.50 -8.09
C VAL A 49 0.24 -10.55 -6.70
N VAL A 50 1.57 -10.54 -6.65
CA VAL A 50 2.34 -10.38 -5.41
C VAL A 50 2.65 -8.90 -5.20
N TYR A 51 2.03 -8.30 -4.18
CA TYR A 51 2.29 -6.91 -3.79
C TYR A 51 3.41 -6.83 -2.75
N VAL A 52 4.50 -6.13 -3.07
CA VAL A 52 5.64 -5.95 -2.19
C VAL A 52 5.54 -4.59 -1.50
N VAL A 53 5.49 -4.60 -0.16
CA VAL A 53 5.54 -3.39 0.68
C VAL A 53 6.92 -3.32 1.32
N GLY A 54 7.62 -2.19 1.16
CA GLY A 54 8.94 -2.01 1.77
C GLY A 54 8.85 -1.87 3.30
N CYS A 55 9.61 -2.68 4.03
CA CYS A 55 9.68 -2.63 5.50
C CYS A 55 10.80 -1.71 6.03
N LEU A 56 11.09 -0.60 5.34
CA LEU A 56 12.10 0.34 5.77
C LEU A 56 11.54 1.24 6.87
N VAL A 57 11.95 0.99 8.10
CA VAL A 57 11.64 1.83 9.26
C VAL A 57 12.91 2.61 9.62
N ASP A 58 13.18 3.68 8.85
CA ASP A 58 14.24 4.63 9.19
C ASP A 58 13.63 5.90 9.79
N GLU A 59 14.38 6.57 10.67
CA GLU A 59 14.07 7.92 11.17
C GLU A 59 14.10 8.98 10.04
N HIS A 60 14.64 8.63 8.87
CA HIS A 60 14.73 9.48 7.69
C HIS A 60 14.02 8.83 6.50
N LEU A 61 13.08 9.56 5.89
CA LEU A 61 12.38 9.10 4.70
C LEU A 61 13.34 9.02 3.50
N LEU A 62 13.81 7.83 3.19
CA LEU A 62 14.63 7.57 2.00
C LEU A 62 13.73 7.50 0.75
N LYS A 63 13.46 8.67 0.17
CA LYS A 63 12.68 8.80 -1.07
C LYS A 63 13.25 7.90 -2.18
N GLY A 64 12.36 7.25 -2.92
CA GLY A 64 12.67 6.52 -4.15
C GLY A 64 13.27 5.13 -3.95
N LYS A 65 13.46 4.61 -2.73
CA LYS A 65 14.13 3.31 -2.53
C LYS A 65 13.34 2.13 -3.07
N SER A 66 12.06 2.01 -2.73
CA SER A 66 11.20 0.93 -3.22
C SER A 66 10.95 1.03 -4.73
N LEU A 67 10.89 2.26 -5.27
CA LEU A 67 10.81 2.48 -6.72
C LEU A 67 12.11 2.03 -7.42
N ALA A 68 13.27 2.46 -6.93
CA ALA A 68 14.56 2.08 -7.50
C ALA A 68 14.78 0.56 -7.44
N GLU A 69 14.36 -0.09 -6.36
CA GLU A 69 14.43 -1.54 -6.22
C GLU A 69 13.55 -2.26 -7.23
N ALA A 70 12.31 -1.78 -7.44
CA ALA A 70 11.43 -2.30 -8.48
C ALA A 70 12.08 -2.17 -9.87
N THR A 71 12.60 -0.99 -10.20
CA THR A 71 13.29 -0.73 -11.47
C THR A 71 14.51 -1.62 -11.66
N ARG A 72 15.34 -1.80 -10.62
CA ARG A 72 16.52 -2.67 -10.64
C ARG A 72 16.16 -4.13 -10.97
N HIS A 73 14.98 -4.56 -10.55
CA HIS A 73 14.45 -5.89 -10.79
C HIS A 73 13.53 -6.01 -12.01
N GLY A 74 13.31 -4.93 -12.76
CA GLY A 74 12.38 -4.92 -13.89
C GLY A 74 10.91 -5.11 -13.49
N CYS A 75 10.57 -4.89 -12.21
CA CYS A 75 9.22 -5.03 -11.69
C CYS A 75 8.43 -3.72 -11.84
N LYS A 76 7.11 -3.84 -11.90
CA LYS A 76 6.20 -2.68 -11.88
C LYS A 76 6.22 -2.05 -10.48
N ALA A 77 6.15 -0.73 -10.42
CA ALA A 77 5.91 0.01 -9.20
C ALA A 77 4.61 0.81 -9.32
N LEU A 78 3.75 0.72 -8.30
CA LEU A 78 2.48 1.44 -8.24
C LEU A 78 2.35 2.16 -6.88
N ARG A 79 1.67 3.30 -6.87
CA ARG A 79 1.33 4.03 -5.63
C ARG A 79 -0.12 3.78 -5.24
N LEU A 80 -0.46 3.94 -3.97
CA LEU A 80 -1.87 3.96 -3.57
C LEU A 80 -2.58 5.16 -4.22
N PRO A 81 -3.90 5.05 -4.53
CA PRO A 81 -4.63 6.07 -5.27
C PRO A 81 -5.06 7.27 -4.41
N LEU A 82 -4.15 7.78 -3.57
CA LEU A 82 -4.41 8.89 -2.65
C LEU A 82 -4.61 10.21 -3.41
N GLN A 83 -3.93 10.39 -4.54
CA GLN A 83 -4.03 11.61 -5.34
C GLN A 83 -5.39 11.68 -6.04
N GLU A 84 -5.84 10.54 -6.55
CA GLU A 84 -7.13 10.35 -7.19
C GLU A 84 -8.25 10.62 -6.18
N TYR A 85 -8.16 10.04 -4.99
CA TYR A 85 -9.08 10.32 -3.88
C TYR A 85 -9.09 11.79 -3.46
N ALA A 86 -7.92 12.43 -3.36
CA ALA A 86 -7.84 13.85 -2.99
C ALA A 86 -8.47 14.74 -4.06
N ALA A 87 -8.28 14.40 -5.34
CA ALA A 87 -8.83 15.15 -6.47
C ALA A 87 -10.37 15.16 -6.46
N THR A 88 -11.03 14.04 -6.14
CA THR A 88 -12.51 13.99 -6.06
C THR A 88 -13.09 14.87 -4.95
N ARG A 89 -12.26 15.30 -3.99
CA ARG A 89 -12.66 16.12 -2.83
C ARG A 89 -12.15 17.55 -2.88
N HIS A 90 -11.60 18.00 -4.01
CA HIS A 90 -10.92 19.30 -4.11
C HIS A 90 -9.80 19.48 -3.07
N MET A 91 -9.10 18.40 -2.75
CA MET A 91 -7.97 18.36 -1.83
C MET A 91 -6.65 18.10 -2.57
N GLN A 92 -5.55 18.24 -1.85
CA GLN A 92 -4.19 17.86 -2.28
C GLN A 92 -3.55 16.96 -1.23
N VAL A 93 -2.75 16.00 -1.68
CA VAL A 93 -1.95 15.14 -0.80
C VAL A 93 -0.71 15.93 -0.36
N VAL A 94 -0.54 16.14 0.94
CA VAL A 94 0.63 16.84 1.51
C VAL A 94 1.76 15.88 1.88
N ASN A 95 1.42 14.64 2.22
CA ASN A 95 2.39 13.59 2.49
C ASN A 95 1.80 12.24 2.03
N PRO A 96 2.33 11.62 0.96
CA PRO A 96 1.82 10.36 0.44
C PRO A 96 2.33 9.12 1.18
N VAL A 97 3.24 9.30 2.16
CA VAL A 97 3.88 8.20 2.87
C VAL A 97 2.98 7.71 4.01
N LEU A 98 2.74 6.41 4.01
CA LEU A 98 1.99 5.69 5.04
C LEU A 98 2.91 4.75 5.81
N ALA A 99 2.57 4.51 7.08
CA ALA A 99 3.18 3.43 7.84
C ALA A 99 2.75 2.06 7.27
N ILE A 100 3.56 1.02 7.49
CA ILE A 100 3.34 -0.32 6.93
C ILE A 100 1.96 -0.86 7.32
N ASN A 101 1.57 -0.71 8.59
CA ASN A 101 0.26 -1.15 9.08
C ASN A 101 -0.88 -0.47 8.32
N GLN A 102 -0.75 0.82 8.00
CA GLN A 102 -1.77 1.58 7.27
C GLN A 102 -1.88 1.12 5.81
N VAL A 103 -0.76 0.79 5.16
CA VAL A 103 -0.78 0.22 3.80
C VAL A 103 -1.53 -1.10 3.81
N VAL A 104 -1.23 -1.98 4.77
CA VAL A 104 -1.90 -3.28 4.91
C VAL A 104 -3.39 -3.10 5.22
N GLU A 105 -3.74 -2.22 6.15
CA GLU A 105 -5.13 -1.88 6.49
C GLU A 105 -5.90 -1.38 5.27
N VAL A 106 -5.29 -0.52 4.44
CA VAL A 106 -5.91 0.00 3.20
C VAL A 106 -6.12 -1.12 2.16
N LEU A 107 -5.16 -2.02 1.97
CA LEU A 107 -5.32 -3.12 1.01
C LEU A 107 -6.39 -4.13 1.45
N LEU A 108 -6.40 -4.48 2.74
CA LEU A 108 -7.41 -5.38 3.30
C LEU A 108 -8.80 -4.74 3.29
N GLY A 109 -8.88 -3.48 3.70
CA GLY A 109 -10.12 -2.71 3.69
C GLY A 109 -10.70 -2.58 2.28
N TYR A 110 -9.85 -2.37 1.26
CA TYR A 110 -10.30 -2.33 -0.14
C TYR A 110 -11.00 -3.63 -0.55
N ILE A 111 -10.43 -4.78 -0.19
CA ILE A 111 -11.02 -6.10 -0.49
C ILE A 111 -12.34 -6.31 0.30
N GLN A 112 -12.38 -5.89 1.56
CA GLN A 112 -13.55 -6.02 2.43
C GLN A 112 -14.70 -5.09 2.03
N MET A 113 -14.39 -3.88 1.57
CA MET A 113 -15.34 -2.83 1.17
C MET A 113 -15.69 -2.92 -0.32
N ALA A 114 -15.77 -4.14 -0.86
CA ALA A 114 -16.18 -4.41 -2.24
C ALA A 114 -15.44 -3.56 -3.30
N ASN A 115 -14.13 -3.41 -3.16
CA ASN A 115 -13.26 -2.68 -4.10
C ASN A 115 -13.49 -1.15 -4.15
N ASN A 116 -13.88 -0.55 -3.02
CA ASN A 116 -14.15 0.89 -2.92
C ASN A 116 -12.94 1.66 -2.33
N TRP A 117 -12.12 2.26 -3.21
CA TRP A 117 -10.98 3.10 -2.78
C TRP A 117 -11.41 4.32 -1.96
N GLU A 118 -12.56 4.91 -2.26
CA GLU A 118 -13.02 6.12 -1.60
C GLU A 118 -13.33 5.86 -0.12
N GLU A 119 -14.08 4.81 0.15
CA GLU A 119 -14.49 4.43 1.50
C GLU A 119 -13.31 3.96 2.36
N VAL A 120 -12.42 3.15 1.79
CA VAL A 120 -11.25 2.66 2.53
C VAL A 120 -10.24 3.77 2.81
N ILE A 121 -9.97 4.67 1.85
CA ILE A 121 -9.06 5.79 2.08
C ILE A 121 -9.67 6.75 3.12
N HIS A 122 -10.96 7.01 3.05
CA HIS A 122 -11.64 7.86 4.02
C HIS A 122 -11.54 7.31 5.46
N SER A 123 -11.63 5.99 5.63
CA SER A 123 -11.63 5.34 6.95
C SER A 123 -10.24 5.03 7.51
N ALA A 124 -9.30 4.59 6.67
CA ALA A 124 -8.00 4.09 7.11
C ALA A 124 -6.84 5.11 6.98
N VAL A 125 -6.98 6.12 6.11
CA VAL A 125 -5.90 7.08 5.85
C VAL A 125 -6.09 8.35 6.70
N PRO A 126 -5.08 8.78 7.48
CA PRO A 126 -5.22 9.96 8.33
C PRO A 126 -5.47 11.24 7.54
N SER A 127 -6.48 12.02 7.96
CA SER A 127 -6.88 13.26 7.27
C SER A 127 -5.75 14.30 7.18
N ARG A 128 -4.78 14.27 8.10
CA ARG A 128 -3.59 15.16 8.08
C ARG A 128 -2.73 15.04 6.81
N LEU A 129 -2.89 13.94 6.07
CA LEU A 129 -2.17 13.70 4.82
C LEU A 129 -2.81 14.45 3.63
N PHE A 130 -3.97 15.07 3.85
CA PHE A 130 -4.70 15.83 2.85
C PHE A 130 -4.90 17.29 3.32
N ARG A 131 -4.99 18.21 2.37
CA ARG A 131 -5.30 19.62 2.60
C ARG A 131 -6.26 20.13 1.53
N ALA A 132 -7.22 20.98 1.89
CA ALA A 132 -8.09 21.64 0.90
C ALA A 132 -7.26 22.49 -0.06
N LYS A 133 -7.59 22.45 -1.36
CA LYS A 133 -7.03 23.39 -2.34
C LYS A 133 -7.67 24.76 -2.12
N SER A 134 -6.84 25.79 -1.99
CA SER A 134 -7.26 27.19 -1.95
C SER A 134 -7.55 27.72 -3.34
#